data_AF-A0A965MYJ3-F1
#
_entry.id   AF-A0A965MYJ3-F1
#
_cell.length_a   1.000
_cell.length_b   1.000
_cell.length_c   1.000
_cell.angle_alpha   90.00
_cell.angle_beta   90.00
_cell.angle_gamma   90.00
#
_symmetry.space_group_name_H-M   'P 1'
#
loop_
_entity.id
_entity.type
_entity.pdbx_description
1 polymer ?
#
loop_
_entity_poly.entity_id
_entity_poly.type
_entity_poly.pdbx_seq_one_letter_code
_entity_poly.pdbx_strand_id
1 'polypeptide(L)'
;MEKIMTFNIPYDMYSTDDSVNYTDLNNKLFCTFTTPDQLEDLVKSISHMYSIMYNKIFILEVKDSNEYVLTYNTEQGNVSHIPANTILVHRKKDSNTLYTINALNELIKSLNGGVVDINYRINWQHYKNTILLTQQNELKQLKTKIYEIVEL
;
A
#
# COMPACT_ATOMS: atom_id res chain seq x y z
N MET A 1 -21.05 38.41 10.26
CA MET A 1 -19.87 37.75 9.69
C MET A 1 -19.02 37.30 10.86
N GLU A 2 -19.20 36.06 11.29
CA GLU A 2 -18.50 35.52 12.45
C GLU A 2 -17.22 34.80 12.03
N LYS A 3 -16.19 35.08 12.83
CA LYS A 3 -14.85 34.52 12.79
C LYS A 3 -14.88 33.21 13.56
N ILE A 4 -14.44 32.11 12.94
CA ILE A 4 -14.15 30.85 13.65
C ILE A 4 -12.73 30.43 13.27
N MET A 5 -11.83 30.51 14.26
CA MET A 5 -10.57 29.76 14.30
C MET A 5 -10.92 28.28 14.53
N THR A 6 -10.22 27.29 14.00
CA THR A 6 -8.83 26.99 14.33
C THR A 6 -8.33 25.89 13.38
N PHE A 7 -7.12 26.04 12.85
CA PHE A 7 -6.40 24.99 12.15
C PHE A 7 -6.16 23.82 13.12
N ASN A 8 -6.98 22.78 13.02
CA ASN A 8 -6.66 21.49 13.60
C ASN A 8 -5.93 20.70 12.51
N ILE A 9 -4.65 20.45 12.75
CA ILE A 9 -3.67 19.95 11.78
C ILE A 9 -4.26 18.78 10.97
N PRO A 10 -4.43 18.93 9.65
CA PRO A 10 -4.84 17.84 8.80
C PRO A 10 -3.64 16.90 8.65
N TYR A 11 -3.83 15.63 8.98
CA TYR A 11 -2.88 14.55 8.66
C TYR A 11 -2.97 14.20 7.16
N ASP A 12 -2.86 15.23 6.31
CA ASP A 12 -2.54 15.09 4.89
C ASP A 12 -1.01 15.01 4.79
N MET A 13 -0.48 13.84 5.15
CA MET A 13 0.90 13.53 4.82
C MET A 13 0.90 13.03 3.38
N TYR A 14 1.43 13.84 2.46
CA TYR A 14 1.57 13.66 1.00
C TYR A 14 0.48 14.33 0.14
N SER A 15 0.44 15.66 0.20
CA SER A 15 0.08 16.49 -0.96
C SER A 15 1.16 16.32 -2.05
N THR A 16 0.77 16.36 -3.32
CA THR A 16 1.59 16.10 -4.52
C THR A 16 2.60 17.21 -4.85
N ASP A 17 3.16 17.86 -3.84
CA ASP A 17 4.20 18.88 -3.96
C ASP A 17 4.95 19.00 -2.62
N ASP A 18 5.73 17.97 -2.28
CA ASP A 18 6.71 18.06 -1.20
C ASP A 18 7.82 17.06 -1.50
N SER A 19 9.06 17.55 -1.51
CA SER A 19 10.28 16.73 -1.67
C SER A 19 10.20 15.49 -0.77
N VAL A 20 10.14 14.30 -1.38
CA VAL A 20 10.07 13.01 -0.67
C VAL A 20 11.22 12.94 0.32
N ASN A 21 10.93 13.05 1.62
CA ASN A 21 11.94 12.94 2.65
C ASN A 21 12.25 11.45 2.86
N TYR A 22 13.18 10.92 2.05
CA TYR A 22 13.58 9.50 2.02
C TYR A 22 14.05 8.95 3.38
N THR A 23 14.30 9.83 4.34
CA THR A 23 14.67 9.48 5.72
C THR A 23 13.54 8.77 6.48
N ASP A 24 12.27 8.94 6.11
CA ASP A 24 11.11 8.37 6.83
C ASP A 24 10.59 7.03 6.27
N LEU A 25 11.37 6.38 5.40
CA LEU A 25 10.99 5.12 4.74
C LEU A 25 11.30 3.85 5.57
N ASN A 26 11.63 3.98 6.86
CA ASN A 26 11.98 2.84 7.69
C ASN A 26 10.78 1.89 7.90
N ASN A 27 10.98 0.58 7.75
CA ASN A 27 9.96 -0.47 7.85
C ASN A 27 8.72 -0.28 6.96
N LYS A 28 8.82 0.50 5.88
CA LYS A 28 7.71 0.65 4.93
C LYS A 28 7.53 -0.65 4.13
N LEU A 29 6.28 -0.92 3.76
CA LEU A 29 5.92 -2.05 2.91
C LEU A 29 5.60 -1.51 1.52
N PHE A 30 6.45 -1.86 0.57
CA PHE A 30 6.23 -1.54 -0.84
C PHE A 30 5.39 -2.61 -1.50
N CYS A 31 4.65 -2.18 -2.51
CA CYS A 31 3.74 -2.99 -3.29
C CYS A 31 3.87 -2.56 -4.76
N THR A 32 4.42 -3.41 -5.61
CA THR A 32 4.68 -3.11 -7.02
C THR A 32 3.86 -4.01 -7.93
N PHE A 33 3.11 -3.40 -8.85
CA PHE A 33 2.26 -4.12 -9.81
C PHE A 33 3.04 -4.46 -11.07
N THR A 34 2.82 -5.66 -11.59
CA THR A 34 3.49 -6.15 -12.79
C THR A 34 2.64 -7.14 -13.56
N THR A 35 3.01 -7.39 -14.81
CA THR A 35 2.42 -8.41 -15.66
C THR A 35 3.23 -9.71 -15.58
N PRO A 36 2.65 -10.88 -15.93
CA PRO A 36 3.34 -12.17 -15.86
C PRO A 36 4.67 -12.21 -16.63
N ASP A 37 4.74 -11.54 -17.77
CA ASP A 37 5.92 -11.47 -18.65
C ASP A 37 7.08 -10.64 -18.06
N GLN A 38 6.77 -9.70 -17.15
CA GLN A 38 7.77 -8.83 -16.51
C GLN A 38 8.14 -9.26 -15.09
N LEU A 39 7.45 -10.28 -14.55
CA LEU A 39 7.56 -10.69 -13.16
C LEU A 39 8.99 -11.04 -12.76
N GLU A 40 9.65 -11.91 -13.52
CA GLU A 40 11.00 -12.39 -13.19
C GLU A 40 12.03 -11.26 -13.20
N ASP A 41 11.97 -10.39 -14.21
CA ASP A 41 12.87 -9.25 -14.34
C ASP A 41 12.64 -8.22 -13.23
N LEU A 42 11.38 -8.01 -12.83
CA LEU A 42 11.06 -7.12 -11.72
C LEU A 42 11.59 -7.67 -10.39
N VAL A 43 11.44 -8.97 -10.11
CA VAL A 43 12.00 -9.61 -8.91
C VAL A 43 13.51 -9.39 -8.84
N LYS A 44 14.23 -9.64 -9.95
CA LYS A 44 15.69 -9.42 -10.03
C LYS A 44 16.05 -7.95 -9.81
N SER A 45 15.32 -7.05 -10.46
CA SER A 45 15.54 -5.60 -10.34
C SER A 45 15.37 -5.11 -8.89
N ILE A 46 14.28 -5.51 -8.23
CA ILE A 46 14.01 -5.16 -6.82
C ILE A 46 15.10 -5.72 -5.91
N SER A 47 15.51 -6.97 -6.13
CA SER A 47 16.53 -7.64 -5.31
C SER A 47 17.92 -7.02 -5.45
N HIS A 48 18.23 -6.42 -6.60
CA HIS A 48 19.49 -5.68 -6.81
C HIS A 48 19.43 -4.24 -6.34
N MET A 49 18.29 -3.58 -6.48
CA MET A 49 18.13 -2.16 -6.17
C MET A 49 17.98 -1.90 -4.68
N TYR A 50 17.41 -2.85 -3.93
CA TYR A 50 17.08 -2.67 -2.52
C TYR A 50 17.70 -3.75 -1.63
N SER A 51 18.11 -3.34 -0.43
CA SER A 51 18.29 -4.28 0.67
C SER A 51 16.90 -4.67 1.19
N ILE A 52 16.46 -5.87 0.85
CA ILE A 52 15.13 -6.39 1.21
C ILE A 52 15.19 -6.95 2.63
N MET A 53 14.39 -6.38 3.52
CA MET A 53 14.28 -6.88 4.89
C MET A 53 13.72 -8.30 4.91
N TYR A 54 14.24 -9.11 5.83
CA TYR A 54 13.85 -10.51 6.04
C TYR A 54 14.13 -11.42 4.84
N ASN A 55 14.84 -10.94 3.81
CA ASN A 55 15.16 -11.66 2.57
C ASN A 55 13.93 -12.32 1.92
N LYS A 56 12.77 -11.67 1.98
CA LYS A 56 11.52 -12.23 1.43
C LYS A 56 10.78 -11.23 0.56
N ILE A 57 10.42 -11.67 -0.63
CA ILE A 57 9.47 -10.99 -1.52
C ILE A 57 8.24 -11.89 -1.64
N PHE A 58 7.06 -11.34 -1.37
CA PHE A 58 5.80 -12.07 -1.56
C PHE A 58 5.21 -11.69 -2.91
N ILE A 59 4.95 -12.68 -3.75
CA ILE A 59 4.26 -12.52 -5.03
C ILE A 59 2.79 -12.91 -4.81
N LEU A 60 1.91 -11.96 -5.05
CA LEU A 60 0.47 -12.12 -4.97
C LEU A 60 -0.12 -12.12 -6.37
N GLU A 61 -0.94 -13.11 -6.69
CA GLU A 61 -1.80 -13.11 -7.87
C GLU A 61 -3.05 -12.28 -7.56
N VAL A 62 -3.39 -11.34 -8.45
CA VAL A 62 -4.66 -10.61 -8.38
C VAL A 62 -5.71 -11.45 -9.11
N LYS A 63 -6.80 -11.79 -8.42
CA LYS A 63 -7.88 -12.57 -9.02
C LYS A 63 -8.62 -11.75 -10.05
N ASP A 64 -9.08 -12.43 -11.10
CA ASP A 64 -9.87 -11.85 -12.18
C ASP A 64 -9.13 -10.74 -12.95
N SER A 65 -7.81 -10.62 -12.76
CA SER A 65 -6.91 -9.87 -13.63
C SER A 65 -5.69 -10.74 -14.00
N ASN A 66 -4.96 -10.33 -15.03
CA ASN A 66 -3.72 -11.01 -15.44
C ASN A 66 -2.52 -10.22 -14.91
N GLU A 67 -2.49 -9.97 -13.60
CA GLU A 67 -1.50 -9.14 -12.93
C GLU A 67 -0.99 -9.80 -11.65
N TYR A 68 0.29 -9.56 -11.37
CA TYR A 68 0.93 -9.92 -10.12
C TYR A 68 1.29 -8.68 -9.32
N VAL A 69 1.39 -8.87 -8.01
CA VAL A 69 1.80 -7.83 -7.07
C VAL A 69 2.93 -8.37 -6.21
N LEU A 70 4.07 -7.69 -6.25
CA LEU A 70 5.20 -7.97 -5.38
C LEU A 70 5.07 -7.11 -4.14
N THR A 71 5.23 -7.71 -2.97
CA THR A 71 5.30 -6.97 -1.71
C THR A 71 6.57 -7.29 -0.95
N TYR A 72 7.25 -6.23 -0.51
CA TYR A 72 8.58 -6.33 0.08
C TYR A 72 8.83 -5.16 1.04
N ASN A 73 9.61 -5.44 2.08
CA ASN A 73 10.07 -4.44 3.03
C ASN A 73 11.50 -4.04 2.69
N THR A 74 11.86 -2.76 2.79
CA THR A 74 13.21 -2.27 2.47
C THR A 74 13.87 -1.67 3.70
N GLU A 75 15.19 -1.83 3.83
CA GLU A 75 15.98 -1.14 4.86
C GLU A 75 16.16 0.36 4.54
N GLN A 76 16.29 1.17 5.59
CA GLN A 76 16.50 2.62 5.48
C GLN A 76 17.82 2.93 4.77
N GLY A 77 17.82 3.90 3.85
CA GLY A 77 19.05 4.46 3.26
C GLY A 77 19.40 4.03 1.83
N ASN A 78 18.71 3.05 1.24
CA ASN A 78 19.02 2.56 -0.12
C ASN A 78 17.95 2.88 -1.18
N VAL A 79 16.89 3.61 -0.83
CA VAL A 79 15.86 4.02 -1.79
C VAL A 79 16.30 5.31 -2.47
N SER A 80 17.19 5.19 -3.47
CA SER A 80 17.54 6.31 -4.36
C SER A 80 16.52 6.53 -5.47
N HIS A 81 15.76 5.48 -5.80
CA HIS A 81 14.71 5.47 -6.82
C HIS A 81 13.58 4.53 -6.38
N ILE A 82 12.35 4.81 -6.79
CA ILE A 82 11.17 3.95 -6.57
C ILE A 82 10.68 3.49 -7.96
N PRO A 83 10.58 2.18 -8.25
CA PRO A 83 10.09 1.70 -9.53
C PRO A 83 8.71 2.28 -9.84
N ALA A 84 8.45 2.49 -11.13
CA ALA A 84 7.11 2.78 -11.60
C ALA A 84 6.11 1.72 -11.10
N ASN A 85 4.86 2.12 -10.91
CA ASN A 85 3.78 1.24 -10.40
C ASN A 85 4.03 0.68 -9.00
N THR A 86 4.88 1.34 -8.21
CA THR A 86 5.10 1.00 -6.80
C THR A 86 4.32 1.95 -5.91
N ILE A 87 3.59 1.39 -4.95
CA ILE A 87 2.86 2.13 -3.93
C ILE A 87 3.31 1.70 -2.53
N LEU A 88 3.19 2.63 -1.59
CA LEU A 88 3.34 2.34 -0.17
C LEU A 88 2.02 1.86 0.41
N VAL A 89 2.06 0.75 1.13
CA VAL A 89 0.88 0.15 1.73
C VAL A 89 1.10 -0.15 3.21
N HIS A 90 -0.01 -0.25 3.93
CA HIS A 90 -0.09 -0.80 5.26
C HIS A 90 -0.64 -2.22 5.21
N ARG A 91 -0.41 -3.00 6.26
CA ARG A 91 -0.88 -4.39 6.34
C ARG A 91 -1.67 -4.65 7.62
N LYS A 92 -2.82 -5.32 7.48
CA LYS A 92 -3.42 -6.10 8.56
C LYS A 92 -3.06 -7.56 8.39
N LYS A 93 -2.20 -8.04 9.30
CA LYS A 93 -1.60 -9.38 9.24
C LYS A 93 -2.67 -10.47 9.37
N ASP A 94 -3.60 -10.33 10.31
CA ASP A 94 -4.58 -11.36 10.63
C ASP A 94 -5.57 -11.67 9.50
N SER A 95 -5.80 -10.71 8.60
CA SER A 95 -6.67 -10.85 7.44
C SER A 95 -5.90 -10.92 6.12
N ASN A 96 -4.56 -10.80 6.13
CA ASN A 96 -3.75 -10.59 4.93
C ASN A 96 -4.30 -9.47 4.03
N THR A 97 -4.73 -8.37 4.64
CA THR A 97 -5.24 -7.21 3.92
C THR A 97 -4.13 -6.18 3.77
N LEU A 98 -3.91 -5.71 2.56
CA LEU A 98 -3.07 -4.56 2.26
C LEU A 98 -3.95 -3.35 1.96
N TYR A 99 -3.53 -2.16 2.37
CA TYR A 99 -4.33 -0.96 2.14
C TYR A 99 -3.48 0.31 2.10
N THR A 100 -3.92 1.29 1.32
CA THR A 100 -3.43 2.68 1.44
C THR A 100 -4.26 3.45 2.45
N ILE A 101 -3.72 4.57 2.98
CA ILE A 101 -4.47 5.44 3.90
C ILE A 101 -5.73 6.01 3.24
N ASN A 102 -5.65 6.38 1.96
CA ASN A 102 -6.82 6.86 1.21
C ASN A 102 -7.91 5.79 1.12
N ALA A 103 -7.53 4.55 0.84
CA ALA A 103 -8.49 3.44 0.81
C ALA A 103 -9.09 3.15 2.18
N LEU A 104 -8.30 3.28 3.24
CA LEU A 104 -8.82 3.17 4.61
C LEU A 104 -9.86 4.25 4.91
N ASN A 105 -9.58 5.51 4.56
CA ASN A 105 -10.49 6.62 4.81
C ASN A 105 -11.79 6.47 4.02
N GLU A 106 -11.73 6.12 2.73
CA GLU A 106 -12.92 5.86 1.91
C GLU A 106 -13.72 4.66 2.43
N LEU A 107 -13.03 3.60 2.86
CA LEU A 107 -13.68 2.47 3.50
C LEU A 107 -14.42 2.90 4.78
N ILE A 108 -13.78 3.66 5.67
CA ILE A 108 -14.41 4.15 6.90
C ILE A 108 -15.62 5.02 6.56
N LYS A 109 -15.51 5.96 5.62
CA LYS A 109 -16.66 6.78 5.18
C LYS A 109 -17.83 5.91 4.73
N SER A 110 -17.58 4.92 3.88
CA SER A 110 -18.63 4.04 3.36
C SER A 110 -19.34 3.24 4.47
N LEU A 111 -18.60 2.84 5.51
CA LEU A 111 -19.11 2.06 6.63
C LEU A 111 -19.73 2.92 7.75
N ASN A 112 -19.42 4.21 7.77
CA ASN A 112 -19.77 5.15 8.84
C ASN A 112 -20.60 6.35 8.34
N GLY A 113 -21.50 6.10 7.39
CA GLY A 113 -22.48 7.11 6.94
C GLY A 113 -21.87 8.35 6.28
N GLY A 114 -20.72 8.21 5.63
CA GLY A 114 -20.00 9.28 4.94
C GLY A 114 -18.97 10.03 5.79
N VAL A 115 -18.81 9.68 7.07
CA VAL A 115 -17.91 10.37 8.00
C VAL A 115 -16.62 9.58 8.21
N VAL A 116 -15.46 10.23 8.06
CA VAL A 116 -14.18 9.65 8.48
C VAL A 116 -14.08 9.74 10.00
N ASP A 117 -14.11 8.61 10.69
CA ASP A 117 -13.81 8.50 12.11
C ASP A 117 -12.59 7.59 12.31
N ILE A 118 -11.50 8.16 12.82
CA ILE A 118 -10.25 7.44 13.08
C ILE A 118 -10.38 6.35 14.16
N ASN A 119 -11.43 6.42 14.99
CA ASN A 119 -11.72 5.41 16.02
C ASN A 119 -12.63 4.29 15.50
N TYR A 120 -13.12 4.40 14.27
CA TYR A 120 -14.00 3.41 13.68
C TYR A 120 -13.29 2.06 13.55
N ARG A 121 -13.88 1.03 14.15
CA ARG A 121 -13.32 -0.33 14.14
C ARG A 121 -13.84 -1.11 12.94
N ILE A 122 -13.01 -1.26 11.92
CA ILE A 122 -13.31 -2.10 10.75
C ILE A 122 -13.25 -3.58 11.12
N ASN A 123 -14.25 -4.35 10.69
CA ASN A 123 -14.16 -5.80 10.65
C ASN A 123 -13.32 -6.25 9.44
N TRP A 124 -12.01 -6.41 9.66
CA TRP A 124 -11.05 -6.76 8.62
C TRP A 124 -11.27 -8.12 7.96
N GLN A 125 -12.04 -9.01 8.59
CA GLN A 125 -12.35 -10.33 8.01
C GLN A 125 -13.19 -10.23 6.72
N HIS A 126 -13.95 -9.14 6.54
CA HIS A 126 -14.67 -8.89 5.30
C HIS A 126 -13.74 -8.61 4.10
N TYR A 127 -12.51 -8.18 4.38
CA TYR A 127 -11.50 -7.78 3.38
C TYR A 127 -10.31 -8.74 3.38
N LYS A 128 -10.56 -10.01 3.73
CA LYS A 128 -9.50 -11.02 3.82
C LYS A 128 -8.88 -11.30 2.46
N ASN A 129 -7.54 -11.34 2.41
CA ASN A 129 -6.75 -11.55 1.19
C ASN A 129 -7.14 -10.53 0.10
N THR A 130 -7.06 -9.24 0.42
CA THR A 130 -7.34 -8.17 -0.54
C THR A 130 -6.33 -7.05 -0.44
N ILE A 131 -6.19 -6.31 -1.54
CA ILE A 131 -5.53 -5.00 -1.57
C ILE A 131 -6.63 -3.96 -1.74
N LEU A 132 -6.72 -3.03 -0.78
CA LEU A 132 -7.66 -1.92 -0.79
C LEU A 132 -6.94 -0.67 -1.30
N LEU A 133 -7.43 -0.13 -2.41
CA LEU A 133 -6.88 1.03 -3.11
C LEU A 133 -7.98 2.05 -3.37
N THR A 134 -7.58 3.25 -3.78
CA THR A 134 -8.51 4.25 -4.30
C THR A 134 -8.13 4.59 -5.74
N GLN A 135 -9.10 4.60 -6.64
CA GLN A 135 -8.93 5.08 -8.00
C GLN A 135 -10.09 6.03 -8.30
N GLN A 136 -9.80 7.26 -8.73
CA GLN A 136 -10.82 8.27 -9.02
C GLN A 136 -11.83 8.47 -7.88
N ASN A 137 -11.33 8.50 -6.64
CA ASN A 137 -12.12 8.61 -5.40
C ASN A 137 -13.06 7.43 -5.11
N GLU A 138 -12.97 6.34 -5.86
CA GLU A 138 -13.70 5.11 -5.57
C GLU A 138 -12.80 4.07 -4.90
N LEU A 139 -13.35 3.38 -3.90
CA LEU A 139 -12.68 2.26 -3.25
C LEU A 139 -12.60 1.07 -4.22
N LYS A 140 -11.38 0.66 -4.55
CA LYS A 140 -11.12 -0.58 -5.28
C LYS A 140 -10.64 -1.66 -4.34
N GLN A 141 -11.25 -2.84 -4.47
CA GLN A 141 -10.89 -4.04 -3.73
C GLN A 141 -10.36 -5.09 -4.70
N LEU A 142 -9.06 -5.32 -4.67
CA LEU A 142 -8.40 -6.36 -5.45
C LEU A 142 -8.31 -7.62 -4.60
N LYS A 143 -8.98 -8.70 -5.00
CA LYS A 143 -8.84 -9.99 -4.32
C LYS A 143 -7.49 -10.60 -4.69
N THR A 144 -6.78 -11.14 -3.72
CA THR A 144 -5.45 -11.71 -3.95
C THR A 144 -5.33 -13.13 -3.42
N LYS A 145 -4.32 -13.82 -3.92
CA LYS A 145 -3.85 -15.11 -3.44
C LYS A 145 -2.32 -15.09 -3.45
N ILE A 146 -1.68 -15.74 -2.48
CA ILE A 146 -0.22 -15.95 -2.55
C ILE A 146 0.04 -16.86 -3.75
N TYR A 147 0.83 -16.36 -4.68
CA TYR A 147 1.35 -17.13 -5.81
C TYR A 147 2.66 -17.81 -5.41
N GLU A 148 3.61 -17.02 -4.90
CA GLU A 148 4.94 -17.48 -4.55
C GLU A 148 5.55 -16.62 -3.45
N ILE A 149 6.49 -17.20 -2.69
CA ILE A 149 7.35 -16.48 -1.75
C ILE A 149 8.78 -16.71 -2.22
N VAL A 150 9.44 -15.64 -2.65
CA VAL A 150 10.84 -15.68 -3.07
C VAL A 150 11.71 -15.40 -1.85
N GLU A 151 12.63 -16.32 -1.57
CA GLU A 151 13.67 -16.15 -0.55
C GLU A 151 14.98 -15.74 -1.23
N LEU A 152 15.60 -14.66 -0.73
CA LEU A 152 16.80 -14.03 -1.30
C LEU A 152 18.10 -14.44 -0.60
#